data_AF-A0ABD0JUU3-F1
#
_entry.id   AF-A0ABD0JUU3-F1
#
_cell.length_a   1.000
_cell.length_b   1.000
_cell.length_c   1.000
_cell.angle_alpha   90.00
_cell.angle_beta   90.00
_cell.angle_gamma   90.00
#
_symmetry.space_group_name_H-M   'P 1'
#
loop_
_entity.id
_entity.type
_entity.pdbx_description
1 polymer ?
#
loop_
_entity_poly.entity_id
_entity_poly.type
_entity_poly.pdbx_seq_one_letter_code
_entity_poly.pdbx_strand_id
1 'polypeptide(L)'
;MALTAIAQRVLGGPGAGSQTTISWATGIGVTLGVYVAGGVSGGHINPAVSVAMAALGRLPWVKLPAYLAGQYLGSFLASACVFLVYWDAIEHYDGGQRTVQGETATAAIFATYPQPYVSTWTGLGDQVYATCFLLITILAISDKRNMGPRPGLMAISLGLIVVATNMTLALNCGNAMNPARDLSPRIFTVLAGWGVEPFSFRDYNWWWVPIVGPHVGALLGAAIYHGFIERHWTPGHAQEDETQRLTPPEDIVVHTKSV
;
A
#
# COMPACT_ATOMS: atom_id res chain seq x y z
N MET A 1 8.78 7.73 -2.36
CA MET A 1 8.60 7.95 -0.91
C MET A 1 8.93 6.70 -0.07
N ALA A 2 8.26 5.57 -0.26
CA ALA A 2 8.60 4.35 0.49
C ALA A 2 10.07 3.90 0.26
N LEU A 3 10.46 3.66 -1.00
CA LEU A 3 11.82 3.23 -1.35
C LEU A 3 12.88 4.24 -0.91
N THR A 4 12.61 5.55 -1.06
CA THR A 4 13.53 6.61 -0.66
C THR A 4 13.73 6.67 0.86
N ALA A 5 12.69 6.42 1.66
CA ALA A 5 12.82 6.34 3.12
C ALA A 5 13.59 5.08 3.57
N ILE A 6 13.43 3.97 2.86
CA ILE A 6 14.22 2.76 3.11
C ILE A 6 15.68 3.00 2.71
N ALA A 7 15.93 3.60 1.55
CA ALA A 7 17.28 3.98 1.12
C ALA A 7 17.95 4.89 2.15
N GLN A 8 17.24 5.91 2.64
CA GLN A 8 17.76 6.80 3.67
C GLN A 8 18.10 6.07 4.97
N ARG A 9 17.27 5.11 5.41
CA ARG A 9 17.56 4.27 6.58
C ARG A 9 18.77 3.35 6.37
N VAL A 10 18.86 2.71 5.20
CA VAL A 10 19.92 1.72 4.89
C VAL A 10 21.27 2.43 4.71
N LEU A 11 21.29 3.47 3.88
CA LEU A 11 22.53 4.11 3.41
C LEU A 11 23.05 5.20 4.36
N GLY A 12 22.17 5.83 5.15
CA GLY A 12 22.52 7.00 5.96
C GLY A 12 23.14 6.69 7.32
N GLY A 13 23.25 5.41 7.71
CA GLY A 13 23.81 5.00 9.00
C GLY A 13 22.91 5.26 10.21
N PRO A 14 23.46 5.14 11.44
CA PRO A 14 22.69 5.28 12.68
C PRO A 14 21.99 6.65 12.78
N GLY A 15 20.67 6.64 12.94
CA GLY A 15 19.85 7.85 13.12
C GLY A 15 19.29 8.45 11.83
N ALA A 16 19.70 7.99 10.64
CA ALA A 16 19.18 8.53 9.38
C ALA A 16 17.72 8.18 9.07
N GLY A 17 17.18 7.13 9.71
CA GLY A 17 15.78 6.74 9.58
C GLY A 17 15.40 5.60 10.52
N SER A 18 14.10 5.38 10.67
CA SER A 18 13.54 4.31 11.51
C SER A 18 12.37 3.62 10.79
N GLN A 19 11.86 2.55 11.40
CA GLN A 19 10.62 1.93 10.92
C GLN A 19 9.46 2.94 10.89
N THR A 20 9.40 3.86 11.86
CA THR A 20 8.41 4.95 11.90
C THR A 20 8.56 5.91 10.71
N THR A 21 9.79 6.27 10.35
CA THR A 21 10.08 7.10 9.17
C THR A 21 9.58 6.43 7.89
N ILE A 22 9.88 5.14 7.71
CA ILE A 22 9.42 4.36 6.56
C ILE A 22 7.89 4.28 6.54
N SER A 23 7.26 4.07 7.69
CA SER A 23 5.81 3.95 7.80
C SER A 23 5.09 5.23 7.37
N TRP A 24 5.52 6.38 7.90
CA TRP A 24 4.99 7.69 7.51
C TRP A 24 5.25 8.01 6.04
N ALA A 25 6.47 7.82 5.55
CA ALA A 25 6.81 8.08 4.15
C ALA A 25 6.00 7.19 3.19
N THR A 26 5.75 5.94 3.56
CA THR A 26 4.93 5.01 2.75
C THR A 26 3.48 5.46 2.72
N GLY A 27 2.89 5.79 3.88
CA GLY A 27 1.51 6.29 3.94
C GLY A 27 1.31 7.62 3.22
N ILE A 28 2.22 8.59 3.39
CA ILE A 28 2.21 9.86 2.65
C ILE A 28 2.35 9.59 1.15
N GLY A 29 3.23 8.68 0.74
CA GLY A 29 3.37 8.28 -0.66
C GLY A 29 2.07 7.74 -1.25
N VAL A 30 1.33 6.92 -0.48
CA VAL A 30 0.00 6.42 -0.88
C VAL A 30 -1.01 7.56 -0.97
N THR A 31 -1.07 8.45 0.02
CA THR A 31 -1.95 9.63 -0.02
C THR A 31 -1.73 10.45 -1.29
N LEU A 32 -0.48 10.76 -1.62
CA LEU A 32 -0.14 11.53 -2.81
C LEU A 32 -0.49 10.77 -4.09
N GLY A 33 -0.21 9.47 -4.15
CA GLY A 33 -0.58 8.62 -5.29
C GLY A 33 -2.09 8.59 -5.53
N VAL A 34 -2.89 8.49 -4.47
CA VAL A 34 -4.35 8.54 -4.55
C VAL A 34 -4.83 9.93 -4.99
N TYR A 35 -4.23 11.03 -4.51
CA TYR A 35 -4.59 12.37 -5.02
C TYR A 35 -4.28 12.54 -6.51
N VAL A 36 -3.15 12.00 -6.98
CA VAL A 36 -2.76 12.09 -8.40
C VAL A 36 -3.71 11.27 -9.29
N ALA A 37 -4.06 10.06 -8.88
CA ALA A 37 -4.75 9.10 -9.75
C ALA A 37 -6.25 8.91 -9.44
N GLY A 38 -6.72 9.42 -8.29
CA GLY A 38 -8.04 9.14 -7.72
C GLY A 38 -9.20 9.56 -8.60
N GLY A 39 -9.16 10.78 -9.15
CA GLY A 39 -10.23 11.31 -10.00
C GLY A 39 -10.38 10.61 -11.36
N VAL A 40 -9.36 9.85 -11.81
CA VAL A 40 -9.35 9.18 -13.12
C VAL A 40 -9.54 7.67 -12.98
N SER A 41 -8.78 7.04 -12.08
CA SER A 41 -8.70 5.57 -11.96
C SER A 41 -9.25 5.04 -10.64
N GLY A 42 -9.67 5.91 -9.72
CA GLY A 42 -9.97 5.55 -8.33
C GLY A 42 -8.73 5.34 -7.46
N GLY A 43 -7.52 5.52 -8.01
CA GLY A 43 -6.28 5.51 -7.23
C GLY A 43 -5.96 4.16 -6.61
N HIS A 44 -6.25 3.04 -7.29
CA HIS A 44 -6.02 1.70 -6.73
C HIS A 44 -4.56 1.47 -6.34
N ILE A 45 -3.62 1.87 -7.21
CA ILE A 45 -2.15 1.81 -7.04
C ILE A 45 -1.61 0.50 -6.46
N ASN A 46 -2.37 -0.59 -6.57
CA ASN A 46 -2.12 -1.89 -5.96
C ASN A 46 -2.88 -2.98 -6.75
N PRO A 47 -2.18 -4.00 -7.29
CA PRO A 47 -2.79 -5.13 -7.98
C PRO A 47 -3.82 -5.88 -7.14
N ALA A 48 -3.51 -6.13 -5.86
CA ALA A 48 -4.40 -6.87 -4.97
C ALA A 48 -5.73 -6.13 -4.74
N VAL A 49 -5.68 -4.80 -4.59
CA VAL A 49 -6.87 -3.94 -4.50
C VAL A 49 -7.65 -3.99 -5.82
N SER A 50 -6.97 -3.89 -6.97
CA SER A 50 -7.63 -3.90 -8.28
C SER A 50 -8.36 -5.21 -8.57
N VAL A 51 -7.72 -6.33 -8.25
CA VAL A 51 -8.32 -7.67 -8.36
C VAL A 51 -9.52 -7.80 -7.42
N ALA A 52 -9.41 -7.37 -6.17
CA ALA A 52 -10.53 -7.45 -5.23
C ALA A 52 -11.70 -6.54 -5.63
N MET A 53 -11.44 -5.33 -6.14
CA MET A 53 -12.47 -4.46 -6.69
C MET A 53 -13.15 -5.10 -7.92
N ALA A 54 -12.40 -5.80 -8.78
CA ALA A 54 -12.99 -6.53 -9.90
C ALA A 54 -13.86 -7.71 -9.44
N ALA A 55 -13.40 -8.45 -8.43
CA ALA A 55 -14.15 -9.54 -7.81
C ALA A 55 -15.46 -9.08 -7.16
N LEU A 56 -15.49 -7.87 -6.60
CA LEU A 56 -16.70 -7.23 -6.07
C LEU A 56 -17.59 -6.59 -7.16
N GLY A 57 -17.21 -6.64 -8.44
CA GLY A 57 -17.93 -5.97 -9.52
C GLY A 57 -17.78 -4.44 -9.53
N ARG A 58 -16.86 -3.88 -8.75
CA ARG A 58 -16.58 -2.44 -8.63
C ARG A 58 -15.52 -1.95 -9.63
N LEU A 59 -14.84 -2.86 -10.31
CA LEU A 59 -13.96 -2.59 -11.46
C LEU A 59 -14.35 -3.55 -12.61
N PRO A 60 -14.67 -3.04 -13.81
CA PRO A 60 -14.90 -3.92 -14.96
C PRO A 60 -13.66 -4.78 -15.25
N TRP A 61 -13.83 -6.10 -15.34
CA TRP A 61 -12.73 -7.05 -15.59
C TRP A 61 -11.89 -6.71 -16.82
N VAL A 62 -12.49 -6.18 -17.87
CA VAL A 62 -11.83 -5.68 -19.09
C VAL A 62 -10.79 -4.58 -18.81
N LYS A 63 -10.96 -3.78 -17.75
CA LYS A 63 -10.00 -2.73 -17.37
C LYS A 63 -8.86 -3.27 -16.51
N LEU A 64 -9.03 -4.43 -15.87
CA LEU A 64 -8.05 -4.98 -14.93
C LEU A 64 -6.65 -5.15 -15.55
N PRO A 65 -6.47 -5.68 -16.78
CA PRO A 65 -5.14 -5.80 -17.37
C PRO A 65 -4.41 -4.46 -17.51
N ALA A 66 -5.10 -3.39 -17.87
CA ALA A 66 -4.52 -2.05 -17.98
C ALA A 66 -4.11 -1.49 -16.61
N TYR A 67 -4.92 -1.74 -15.57
CA TYR A 67 -4.58 -1.36 -14.19
C TYR A 67 -3.31 -2.09 -13.73
N LEU A 68 -3.24 -3.40 -13.93
CA LEU A 68 -2.08 -4.21 -13.57
C LEU A 68 -0.83 -3.71 -14.30
N ALA A 69 -0.90 -3.58 -15.63
CA ALA A 69 0.22 -3.13 -16.45
C ALA A 69 0.74 -1.76 -16.01
N GLY A 70 -0.15 -0.78 -15.80
CA GLY A 70 0.23 0.55 -15.34
C GLY A 70 0.88 0.54 -13.95
N GLN A 71 0.37 -0.27 -13.02
CA GLN A 71 0.91 -0.37 -11.65
C GLN A 71 2.29 -1.03 -11.62
N TYR A 72 2.46 -2.15 -12.33
CA TYR A 72 3.76 -2.83 -12.42
C TYR A 72 4.80 -1.97 -13.15
N LEU A 73 4.44 -1.38 -14.30
CA LEU A 73 5.34 -0.49 -15.04
C LEU A 73 5.71 0.75 -14.21
N GLY A 74 4.74 1.39 -13.57
CA GLY A 74 4.97 2.55 -12.71
C GLY A 74 5.91 2.24 -11.55
N SER A 75 5.74 1.07 -10.90
CA SER A 75 6.64 0.66 -9.81
C SER A 75 8.04 0.29 -10.30
N PHE A 76 8.18 -0.29 -11.49
CA PHE A 76 9.48 -0.54 -12.12
C PHE A 76 10.22 0.77 -12.39
N LEU A 77 9.57 1.73 -13.05
CA LEU A 77 10.14 3.03 -13.36
C LEU A 77 10.50 3.82 -12.10
N ALA A 78 9.65 3.79 -11.07
CA ALA A 78 9.95 4.40 -9.79
C ALA A 78 11.21 3.80 -9.13
N SER A 79 11.43 2.49 -9.28
CA SER A 79 12.64 1.83 -8.77
C SER A 79 13.88 2.31 -9.50
N ALA A 80 13.82 2.41 -10.83
CA ALA A 80 14.90 2.98 -11.64
C ALA A 80 15.21 4.42 -11.25
N CYS A 81 14.20 5.27 -11.07
CA CYS A 81 14.40 6.65 -10.63
C CYS A 81 15.07 6.72 -9.25
N VAL A 82 14.62 5.91 -8.28
CA VAL A 82 15.22 5.92 -6.93
C VAL A 82 16.66 5.42 -6.96
N PHE A 83 16.95 4.37 -7.75
CA PHE A 83 18.30 3.88 -7.93
C PHE A 83 19.24 4.95 -8.51
N LEU A 84 18.79 5.69 -9.53
CA LEU A 84 19.57 6.79 -10.10
C LEU A 84 19.76 7.95 -9.11
N VAL A 85 18.71 8.33 -8.39
CA VAL A 85 18.78 9.42 -7.37
C VAL A 85 19.74 9.08 -6.23
N TYR A 86 19.83 7.80 -5.85
CA TYR A 86 20.70 7.33 -4.77
C TYR A 86 21.99 6.68 -5.30
N TRP A 87 22.32 6.79 -6.58
CA TRP A 87 23.41 6.03 -7.21
C TRP A 87 24.72 6.11 -6.42
N ASP A 88 25.25 7.32 -6.19
CA ASP A 88 26.51 7.52 -5.48
C ASP A 88 26.45 7.01 -4.03
N ALA A 89 25.32 7.18 -3.36
CA ALA A 89 25.14 6.72 -1.98
C ALA A 89 25.10 5.20 -1.90
N ILE A 90 24.47 4.53 -2.87
CA ILE A 90 24.44 3.07 -2.91
C ILE A 90 25.84 2.53 -3.26
N GLU A 91 26.50 3.10 -4.28
CA GLU A 91 27.85 2.69 -4.69
C GLU A 91 28.87 2.88 -3.56
N HIS A 92 28.79 3.99 -2.82
CA HIS A 92 29.63 4.22 -1.64
C HIS A 92 29.37 3.20 -0.53
N TYR A 93 28.11 2.81 -0.30
CA TYR A 93 27.71 1.92 0.78
C TYR A 93 28.03 0.44 0.49
N ASP A 94 27.74 -0.02 -0.72
CA ASP A 94 27.93 -1.42 -1.12
C ASP A 94 29.26 -1.70 -1.84
N GLY A 95 30.04 -0.66 -2.16
CA GLY A 95 31.32 -0.78 -2.86
C GLY A 95 31.19 -1.38 -4.26
N GLY A 96 30.02 -1.23 -4.89
CA GLY A 96 29.67 -1.82 -6.18
C GLY A 96 29.21 -3.27 -6.10
N GLN A 97 29.19 -3.88 -4.91
CA GLN A 97 28.77 -5.28 -4.70
C GLN A 97 27.27 -5.36 -4.38
N ARG A 98 26.48 -5.63 -5.42
CA ARG A 98 25.01 -5.64 -5.34
C ARG A 98 24.49 -6.96 -4.75
N THR A 99 24.24 -7.02 -3.45
CA THR A 99 23.80 -8.25 -2.77
C THR A 99 22.42 -8.13 -2.09
N VAL A 100 21.78 -9.28 -1.87
CA VAL A 100 20.52 -9.39 -1.09
C VAL A 100 20.76 -9.55 0.40
N GLN A 101 21.89 -10.15 0.79
CA GLN A 101 22.25 -10.43 2.19
C GLN A 101 23.69 -10.00 2.47
N GLY A 102 23.98 -9.76 3.75
CA GLY A 102 25.27 -9.25 4.20
C GLY A 102 25.16 -7.86 4.83
N GLU A 103 26.27 -7.39 5.40
CA GLU A 103 26.32 -6.13 6.14
C GLU A 103 26.07 -4.90 5.25
N THR A 104 26.47 -4.98 3.99
CA THR A 104 26.33 -3.91 2.98
C THR A 104 25.22 -4.19 1.96
N ALA A 105 24.30 -5.12 2.26
CA ALA A 105 23.24 -5.50 1.34
C ALA A 105 22.24 -4.38 1.08
N THR A 106 21.94 -4.16 -0.20
CA THR A 106 21.15 -3.01 -0.68
C THR A 106 19.84 -3.41 -1.36
N ALA A 107 19.60 -4.69 -1.65
CA ALA A 107 18.38 -5.14 -2.34
C ALA A 107 17.09 -4.82 -1.56
N ALA A 108 17.17 -4.79 -0.23
CA ALA A 108 16.04 -4.51 0.66
C ALA A 108 15.50 -3.06 0.53
N ILE A 109 16.25 -2.17 -0.14
CA ILE A 109 15.76 -0.84 -0.51
C ILE A 109 14.55 -0.96 -1.45
N PHE A 110 14.59 -1.93 -2.36
CA PHE A 110 13.67 -2.05 -3.49
C PHE A 110 12.51 -3.02 -3.22
N ALA A 111 12.83 -4.23 -2.75
CA ALA A 111 11.86 -5.29 -2.50
C ALA A 111 11.90 -5.75 -1.04
N THR A 112 10.86 -6.44 -0.58
CA THR A 112 10.81 -6.93 0.79
C THR A 112 11.52 -8.28 0.92
N TYR A 113 12.10 -8.51 2.10
CA TYR A 113 12.71 -9.77 2.51
C TYR A 113 12.33 -10.04 3.97
N PRO A 114 12.06 -11.30 4.34
CA PRO A 114 11.64 -11.68 5.68
C PRO A 114 12.83 -11.67 6.64
N GLN A 115 12.53 -11.48 7.93
CA GLN A 115 13.53 -11.64 8.99
C GLN A 115 14.11 -13.07 9.01
N PRO A 116 15.38 -13.25 9.42
CA PRO A 116 16.06 -14.54 9.39
C PRO A 116 15.29 -15.67 10.11
N TYR A 117 14.56 -15.34 11.17
CA TYR A 117 13.79 -16.29 12.00
C TYR A 117 12.35 -16.53 11.54
N VAL A 118 11.85 -15.79 10.54
CA VAL A 118 10.47 -15.93 10.04
C VAL A 118 10.41 -16.99 8.95
N SER A 119 9.57 -18.02 9.12
CA SER A 119 9.35 -19.04 8.08
C SER A 119 8.57 -18.48 6.88
N THR A 120 8.69 -19.11 5.71
CA THR A 120 7.91 -18.73 4.51
C THR A 120 6.40 -18.77 4.76
N TRP A 121 5.90 -19.77 5.49
CA TRP A 121 4.47 -19.90 5.80
C TRP A 121 3.99 -18.84 6.79
N THR A 122 4.81 -18.52 7.81
CA THR A 122 4.53 -17.38 8.70
C THR A 122 4.49 -16.07 7.91
N GLY A 123 5.44 -15.87 6.99
CA GLY A 123 5.45 -14.70 6.11
C GLY A 123 4.24 -14.63 5.18
N LEU A 124 3.75 -15.77 4.67
CA LEU A 124 2.51 -15.81 3.90
C LEU A 124 1.30 -15.40 4.74
N GLY A 125 1.16 -15.96 5.95
CA GLY A 125 0.09 -15.59 6.88
C GLY A 125 0.13 -14.12 7.26
N ASP A 126 1.32 -13.57 7.50
CA ASP A 126 1.56 -12.15 7.76
C ASP A 126 1.07 -11.25 6.61
N GLN A 127 1.45 -11.58 5.37
CA GLN A 127 1.03 -10.83 4.19
C GLN A 127 -0.48 -10.94 3.89
N VAL A 128 -1.07 -12.11 4.12
CA VAL A 128 -2.54 -12.30 4.04
C VAL A 128 -3.24 -11.43 5.09
N TYR A 129 -2.80 -11.48 6.34
CA TYR A 129 -3.42 -10.76 7.45
C TYR A 129 -3.35 -9.24 7.25
N ALA A 130 -2.17 -8.70 6.94
CA ALA A 130 -1.99 -7.27 6.73
C ALA A 130 -2.82 -6.74 5.56
N THR A 131 -2.86 -7.47 4.44
CA THR A 131 -3.61 -7.03 3.26
C THR A 131 -5.12 -7.20 3.43
N CYS A 132 -5.55 -8.20 4.21
CA CYS A 132 -6.96 -8.35 4.62
C CYS A 132 -7.43 -7.13 5.40
N PHE A 133 -6.67 -6.72 6.43
CA PHE A 133 -6.97 -5.53 7.21
C PHE A 133 -6.97 -4.25 6.35
N LEU A 134 -5.99 -4.12 5.45
CA LEU A 134 -5.93 -3.02 4.49
C LEU A 134 -7.22 -2.95 3.66
N LEU A 135 -7.66 -4.06 3.06
CA LEU A 135 -8.83 -4.03 2.17
C LEU A 135 -10.15 -3.84 2.92
N ILE A 136 -10.33 -4.44 4.10
CA ILE A 136 -11.50 -4.15 4.94
C ILE A 136 -11.64 -2.65 5.17
N THR A 137 -10.52 -2.00 5.49
CA THR A 137 -10.54 -0.57 5.82
C THR A 137 -10.68 0.32 4.57
N ILE A 138 -10.08 -0.06 3.44
CA ILE A 138 -10.32 0.61 2.14
C ILE A 138 -11.81 0.58 1.80
N LEU A 139 -12.47 -0.57 1.94
CA LEU A 139 -13.89 -0.71 1.64
C LEU A 139 -14.73 0.09 2.64
N ALA A 140 -14.38 0.06 3.93
CA ALA A 140 -15.06 0.84 4.96
C ALA A 140 -15.01 2.35 4.71
N ILE A 141 -13.86 2.88 4.28
CA ILE A 141 -13.67 4.31 3.98
C ILE A 141 -14.34 4.71 2.67
N SER A 142 -14.36 3.82 1.68
CA SER A 142 -14.94 4.10 0.36
C SER A 142 -16.43 3.85 0.26
N ASP A 143 -17.03 3.14 1.23
CA ASP A 143 -18.46 2.95 1.29
C ASP A 143 -19.16 4.26 1.70
N LYS A 144 -19.89 4.85 0.76
CA LYS A 144 -20.65 6.09 0.97
C LYS A 144 -21.77 5.97 2.02
N ARG A 145 -22.20 4.75 2.34
CA ARG A 145 -23.20 4.48 3.38
C ARG A 145 -22.61 4.43 4.79
N ASN A 146 -21.28 4.32 4.88
CA ASN A 146 -20.57 4.23 6.15
C ASN A 146 -20.07 5.62 6.61
N MET A 147 -19.35 5.67 7.73
CA MET A 147 -18.67 6.85 8.27
C MET A 147 -17.44 7.25 7.42
N GLY A 148 -17.65 7.44 6.12
CA GLY A 148 -16.62 7.84 5.18
C GLY A 148 -16.12 9.26 5.46
N PRO A 149 -14.82 9.54 5.25
CA PRO A 149 -14.28 10.88 5.40
C PRO A 149 -14.85 11.84 4.34
N ARG A 150 -14.72 13.15 4.58
CA ARG A 150 -15.01 14.15 3.54
C ARG A 150 -14.19 13.87 2.27
N PRO A 151 -14.67 14.19 1.06
CA PRO A 151 -14.02 13.77 -0.19
C PRO A 151 -12.52 14.12 -0.28
N GLY A 152 -12.14 15.32 0.15
CA GLY A 152 -10.73 15.75 0.17
C GLY A 152 -9.85 15.02 1.18
N LEU A 153 -10.43 14.38 2.20
CA LEU A 153 -9.69 13.67 3.26
C LEU A 153 -9.57 12.16 2.97
N MET A 154 -10.28 11.63 1.97
CA MET A 154 -10.29 10.20 1.66
C MET A 154 -8.87 9.67 1.39
N ALA A 155 -8.07 10.38 0.59
CA ALA A 155 -6.69 9.98 0.31
C ALA A 155 -5.82 9.95 1.57
N ILE A 156 -5.99 10.92 2.47
CA ILE A 156 -5.25 11.00 3.75
C ILE A 156 -5.63 9.80 4.63
N SER A 157 -6.91 9.48 4.75
CA SER A 157 -7.36 8.33 5.54
C SER A 157 -6.82 7.01 4.99
N LEU A 158 -6.77 6.85 3.66
CA LEU A 158 -6.13 5.70 3.02
C LEU A 158 -4.63 5.61 3.32
N GLY A 159 -3.90 6.73 3.26
CA GLY A 159 -2.49 6.76 3.63
C GLY A 159 -2.25 6.43 5.11
N LEU A 160 -3.11 6.91 6.02
CA LEU A 160 -3.00 6.64 7.46
C LEU A 160 -3.15 5.15 7.81
N ILE A 161 -3.99 4.41 7.09
CA ILE A 161 -4.06 2.94 7.25
C ILE A 161 -2.73 2.30 6.87
N VAL A 162 -2.11 2.77 5.80
CA VAL A 162 -0.80 2.28 5.36
C VAL A 162 0.29 2.65 6.38
N VAL A 163 0.22 3.82 7.03
CA VAL A 163 1.09 4.14 8.17
C VAL A 163 0.87 3.14 9.31
N ALA A 164 -0.38 2.96 9.75
CA ALA A 164 -0.72 2.11 10.90
C ALA A 164 -0.31 0.64 10.69
N THR A 165 -0.56 0.09 9.51
CA THR A 165 -0.16 -1.28 9.15
C THR A 165 1.36 -1.42 9.09
N ASN A 166 2.09 -0.45 8.54
CA ASN A 166 3.56 -0.50 8.54
C ASN A 166 4.17 -0.36 9.94
N MET A 167 3.54 0.38 10.84
CA MET A 167 4.03 0.50 12.22
C MET A 167 3.79 -0.77 13.05
N THR A 168 2.76 -1.55 12.72
CA THR A 168 2.34 -2.70 13.53
C THR A 168 2.66 -4.06 12.93
N LEU A 169 2.78 -4.17 11.60
CA LEU A 169 2.89 -5.45 10.88
C LEU A 169 4.13 -5.57 9.99
N ALA A 170 5.05 -4.59 9.98
CA ALA A 170 6.23 -4.65 9.11
C ALA A 170 7.41 -5.47 9.64
N LEU A 171 7.41 -5.86 10.93
CA LEU A 171 8.57 -6.52 11.54
C LEU A 171 8.97 -7.80 10.81
N ASN A 172 8.00 -8.67 10.53
CA ASN A 172 8.28 -10.01 10.02
C ASN A 172 8.87 -9.99 8.61
N CYS A 173 8.27 -9.22 7.71
CA CYS A 173 8.66 -9.26 6.30
C CYS A 173 8.44 -7.95 5.52
N GLY A 174 8.48 -6.81 6.22
CA GLY A 174 8.48 -5.48 5.58
C GLY A 174 7.14 -5.01 5.05
N ASN A 175 6.04 -5.74 5.35
CA ASN A 175 4.66 -5.37 5.04
C ASN A 175 4.44 -4.95 3.57
N ALA A 176 4.67 -5.87 2.62
CA ALA A 176 4.59 -5.55 1.19
C ALA A 176 3.18 -5.09 0.78
N MET A 177 2.13 -5.84 1.15
CA MET A 177 0.68 -5.59 0.89
C MET A 177 0.26 -5.30 -0.57
N ASN A 178 1.23 -5.21 -1.48
CA ASN A 178 1.06 -4.71 -2.83
C ASN A 178 2.02 -5.47 -3.76
N PRO A 179 1.49 -6.35 -4.62
CA PRO A 179 2.30 -7.14 -5.54
C PRO A 179 3.17 -6.31 -6.48
N ALA A 180 2.71 -5.14 -6.95
CA ALA A 180 3.49 -4.26 -7.82
C ALA A 180 4.67 -3.62 -7.08
N ARG A 181 4.47 -3.28 -5.79
CA ARG A 181 5.48 -2.68 -4.90
C ARG A 181 6.62 -3.64 -4.53
N ASP A 182 6.47 -4.93 -4.81
CA ASP A 182 7.51 -5.93 -4.56
C ASP A 182 8.08 -6.53 -5.85
N LEU A 183 7.23 -7.09 -6.72
CA LEU A 183 7.69 -7.82 -7.90
C LEU A 183 8.42 -6.92 -8.89
N SER A 184 7.89 -5.75 -9.22
CA SER A 184 8.51 -4.87 -10.23
C SER A 184 9.88 -4.33 -9.77
N PRO A 185 10.02 -3.84 -8.52
CA PRO A 185 11.33 -3.49 -7.97
C PRO A 185 12.30 -4.68 -7.94
N ARG A 186 11.83 -5.89 -7.65
CA ARG A 186 12.64 -7.12 -7.69
C ARG A 186 13.15 -7.44 -9.09
N ILE A 187 12.30 -7.30 -10.12
CA ILE A 187 12.71 -7.40 -11.53
C ILE A 187 13.75 -6.32 -11.86
N PHE A 188 13.51 -5.09 -11.43
CA PHE A 188 14.46 -4.00 -11.63
C PHE A 188 15.84 -4.32 -11.02
N THR A 189 15.90 -4.83 -9.79
CA THR A 189 17.20 -5.15 -9.14
C THR A 189 17.98 -6.22 -9.89
N VAL A 190 17.32 -7.19 -10.54
CA VAL A 190 18.00 -8.17 -11.40
C VAL A 190 18.74 -7.46 -12.53
N LEU A 191 18.06 -6.51 -13.20
CA LEU A 191 18.62 -5.75 -14.30
C LEU A 191 19.67 -4.73 -13.86
N ALA A 192 19.59 -4.27 -12.61
CA ALA A 192 20.45 -3.24 -12.04
C ALA A 192 21.72 -3.79 -11.35
N GLY A 193 21.99 -5.09 -11.45
CA GLY A 193 23.28 -5.67 -11.04
C GLY A 193 23.23 -6.64 -9.86
N TRP A 194 22.09 -6.84 -9.19
CA TRP A 194 21.95 -7.83 -8.10
C TRP A 194 21.88 -9.29 -8.61
N GLY A 195 21.90 -9.49 -9.93
CA GLY A 195 21.78 -10.82 -10.53
C GLY A 195 20.46 -11.49 -10.15
N VAL A 196 20.46 -12.82 -10.05
CA VAL A 196 19.25 -13.61 -9.77
C VAL A 196 18.90 -13.70 -8.27
N GLU A 197 19.79 -13.24 -7.39
CA GLU A 197 19.61 -13.31 -5.92
C GLU A 197 18.25 -12.80 -5.42
N PRO A 198 17.70 -11.69 -5.94
CA PRO A 198 16.40 -11.19 -5.50
C PRO A 198 15.28 -12.22 -5.65
N PHE A 199 15.39 -13.15 -6.60
CA PHE A 199 14.42 -14.23 -6.81
C PHE A 199 14.85 -15.55 -6.18
N SER A 200 16.14 -15.87 -6.15
CA SER A 200 16.66 -17.12 -5.57
C SER A 200 16.76 -17.11 -4.05
N PHE A 201 16.57 -15.95 -3.40
CA PHE A 201 16.59 -15.82 -1.94
C PHE A 201 15.78 -16.94 -1.24
N ARG A 202 16.45 -17.64 -0.30
CA ARG A 202 15.94 -18.84 0.41
C ARG A 202 15.47 -19.95 -0.53
N ASP A 203 16.30 -20.31 -1.50
CA ASP A 203 15.99 -21.34 -2.50
C ASP A 203 14.65 -21.08 -3.19
N TYR A 204 14.44 -19.82 -3.62
CA TYR A 204 13.22 -19.34 -4.28
C TYR A 204 11.95 -19.34 -3.42
N ASN A 205 12.05 -19.52 -2.10
CA ASN A 205 10.89 -19.62 -1.19
C ASN A 205 10.37 -18.27 -0.67
N TRP A 206 10.63 -17.16 -1.36
CA TRP A 206 10.14 -15.85 -0.92
C TRP A 206 9.43 -15.01 -1.97
N TRP A 207 9.99 -14.86 -3.18
CA TRP A 207 9.52 -13.85 -4.16
C TRP A 207 8.02 -13.94 -4.51
N TRP A 208 7.42 -15.13 -4.40
CA TRP A 208 6.01 -15.35 -4.68
C TRP A 208 5.08 -14.97 -3.52
N VAL A 209 5.59 -14.90 -2.28
CA VAL A 209 4.80 -14.60 -1.07
C VAL A 209 4.22 -13.18 -1.12
N PRO A 210 5.00 -12.12 -1.42
CA PRO A 210 4.48 -10.75 -1.60
C PRO A 210 3.53 -10.59 -2.80
N ILE A 211 3.35 -11.62 -3.61
CA ILE A 211 2.38 -11.63 -4.72
C ILE A 211 1.11 -12.36 -4.27
N VAL A 212 1.22 -13.61 -3.87
CA VAL A 212 0.08 -14.46 -3.53
C VAL A 212 -0.59 -14.00 -2.24
N GLY A 213 0.19 -13.71 -1.19
CA GLY A 213 -0.31 -13.31 0.12
C GLY A 213 -1.24 -12.09 0.03
N PRO A 214 -0.82 -10.99 -0.61
CA PRO A 214 -1.68 -9.82 -0.77
C PRO A 214 -2.97 -10.06 -1.57
N HIS A 215 -2.94 -10.85 -2.65
CA HIS A 215 -4.16 -11.16 -3.39
C HIS A 215 -5.16 -11.95 -2.54
N VAL A 216 -4.69 -12.99 -1.84
CA VAL A 216 -5.52 -13.79 -0.94
C VAL A 216 -6.07 -12.93 0.21
N GLY A 217 -5.21 -12.12 0.83
CA GLY A 217 -5.61 -11.20 1.90
C GLY A 217 -6.65 -10.18 1.43
N ALA A 218 -6.44 -9.54 0.28
CA ALA A 218 -7.40 -8.60 -0.27
C ALA A 218 -8.76 -9.28 -0.53
N LEU A 219 -8.80 -10.40 -1.24
CA LEU A 219 -10.06 -11.12 -1.51
C LEU A 219 -10.78 -11.53 -0.21
N LEU A 220 -10.04 -11.99 0.80
CA LEU A 220 -10.60 -12.32 2.12
C LEU A 220 -11.17 -11.07 2.81
N GLY A 221 -10.44 -9.96 2.82
CA GLY A 221 -10.91 -8.71 3.40
C GLY A 221 -12.15 -8.16 2.70
N ALA A 222 -12.24 -8.30 1.37
CA ALA A 222 -13.42 -7.97 0.59
C ALA A 222 -14.62 -8.82 0.99
N ALA A 223 -14.43 -10.14 1.08
CA ALA A 223 -15.50 -11.06 1.48
C ALA A 223 -16.00 -10.76 2.91
N ILE A 224 -15.09 -10.46 3.83
CA ILE A 224 -15.43 -10.10 5.22
C ILE A 224 -16.25 -8.81 5.25
N TYR A 225 -15.75 -7.72 4.65
CA TYR A 225 -16.48 -6.45 4.67
C TYR A 225 -17.84 -6.56 4.00
N HIS A 226 -17.91 -7.20 2.82
CA HIS A 226 -19.15 -7.40 2.09
C HIS A 226 -20.15 -8.23 2.90
N GLY A 227 -19.70 -9.35 3.48
CA GLY A 227 -20.54 -10.28 4.23
C GLY A 227 -21.06 -9.73 5.55
N PHE A 228 -20.18 -9.10 6.33
CA PHE A 228 -20.47 -8.71 7.71
C PHE A 228 -20.86 -7.24 7.90
N ILE A 229 -20.55 -6.36 6.95
CA ILE A 229 -20.87 -4.93 7.06
C ILE A 229 -21.83 -4.51 5.94
N GLU A 230 -21.40 -4.64 4.68
CA GLU A 230 -22.13 -4.08 3.55
C GLU A 230 -23.57 -4.62 3.41
N ARG A 231 -23.77 -5.91 3.70
CA ARG A 231 -25.09 -6.56 3.65
C ARG A 231 -26.06 -6.14 4.76
N HIS A 232 -25.60 -5.41 5.77
CA HIS A 232 -26.42 -5.01 6.91
C HIS A 232 -26.96 -3.58 6.79
N TRP A 233 -26.62 -2.85 5.72
CA TRP A 233 -27.24 -1.56 5.44
C TRP A 233 -28.72 -1.73 5.06
N THR A 234 -29.59 -0.97 5.73
CA THR A 234 -31.02 -0.98 5.43
C THR A 234 -31.30 -0.32 4.07
N PRO A 235 -32.28 -0.82 3.30
CA PRO A 235 -32.76 -0.11 2.12
C PRO A 235 -33.30 1.27 2.53
N GLY A 236 -32.70 2.36 2.02
CA GLY A 236 -33.12 3.74 2.27
C GLY A 236 -32.09 4.64 2.98
N HIS A 237 -31.09 4.07 3.68
CA HIS A 237 -30.12 4.84 4.47
C HIS A 237 -29.30 5.85 3.66
N ALA A 238 -29.01 5.56 2.38
CA ALA A 238 -28.27 6.48 1.51
C ALA A 238 -29.07 7.73 1.13
N GLN A 239 -30.41 7.67 1.10
CA GLN A 239 -31.27 8.81 0.76
C GLN A 239 -31.45 9.77 1.95
N GLU A 240 -31.54 9.25 3.18
CA GLU A 240 -31.66 10.07 4.40
C GLU A 240 -30.41 10.95 4.62
N ASP A 241 -29.23 10.37 4.41
CA ASP A 241 -27.94 11.03 4.66
C ASP A 241 -27.62 12.12 3.61
N GLU A 242 -28.06 11.93 2.36
CA GLU A 242 -27.95 12.93 1.29
C GLU A 242 -28.94 14.09 1.50
N THR A 243 -30.16 13.78 1.97
CA THR A 243 -31.18 14.77 2.30
C THR A 243 -30.74 15.64 3.49
N GLN A 244 -30.19 15.05 4.55
CA GLN A 244 -29.67 15.78 5.71
C GLN A 244 -28.44 16.65 5.41
N ARG A 245 -27.57 16.25 4.48
CA ARG A 245 -26.43 17.09 4.05
C ARG A 245 -26.83 18.30 3.21
N LEU A 246 -27.96 18.22 2.50
CA LEU A 246 -28.45 19.29 1.62
C LEU A 246 -29.41 20.25 2.34
N THR A 247 -30.00 19.84 3.46
CA THR A 247 -30.73 20.75 4.36
C THR A 247 -29.74 21.56 5.21
N PRO A 248 -29.73 22.91 5.10
CA PRO A 248 -29.04 23.74 6.08
C PRO A 248 -29.61 23.47 7.48
N PRO A 249 -28.82 23.57 8.56
CA PRO A 249 -29.38 23.53 9.90
C PRO A 249 -30.43 24.63 10.06
N GLU A 250 -31.65 24.27 10.47
CA GLU A 250 -32.70 25.23 10.80
C GLU A 250 -32.23 26.13 11.96
N ASP A 251 -32.07 27.41 11.63
CA ASP A 251 -32.07 28.59 12.48
C ASP A 251 -31.21 28.59 13.78
N ILE A 252 -30.06 29.27 13.69
CA ILE A 252 -29.66 30.16 14.78
C ILE A 252 -30.55 31.40 14.66
N VAL A 253 -31.75 31.36 15.26
CA VAL A 253 -32.53 32.57 15.53
C VAL A 253 -31.71 33.39 16.51
N VAL A 254 -30.92 34.34 16.01
CA VAL A 254 -30.34 35.39 16.83
C VAL A 254 -31.54 36.22 17.32
N HIS A 255 -31.98 35.97 18.55
CA HIS A 255 -32.86 36.88 19.26
C HIS A 255 -32.11 38.19 19.52
N THR A 256 -32.10 39.09 18.54
CA THR A 256 -31.90 40.51 18.78
C THR A 256 -33.16 41.03 19.48
N LYS A 257 -33.18 40.92 20.81
CA LYS A 257 -34.08 41.76 21.61
C LYS A 257 -33.55 43.19 21.56
N SER A 258 -34.20 44.03 20.79
CA SER A 258 -34.16 45.47 20.91
C SER A 258 -34.93 45.89 22.16
N VAL A 259 -34.23 46.37 23.20
CA VAL A 259 -34.57 47.54 24.05
C VAL A 259 -33.27 48.09 24.60
#